data_AF-A0AAV0R190-F1
#
_entry.id   AF-A0AAV0R190-F1
#
_cell.length_a   1.000
_cell.length_b   1.000
_cell.length_c   1.000
_cell.angle_alpha   90.00
_cell.angle_beta   90.00
_cell.angle_gamma   90.00
#
_symmetry.space_group_name_H-M   'P 1'
#
loop_
_entity.id
_entity.type
_entity.pdbx_description
1 polymer ?
#
loop_
_entity_poly.entity_id
_entity_poly.type
_entity_poly.pdbx_seq_one_letter_code
_entity_poly.pdbx_strand_id
1 'polypeptide(L)'
;MGLDLVTGLTTELYNVKKTATIDLDVLATSVSNLSNGISKLNNLVENELSRDERSRGFVESMSAFLKYAGSNLKEVKEEEDRVIALVREITEYFHGNHVSKDEANPLRIFVIVRDFLGMLDHVCKELRSSKMAYSPNPLAPFR
;
A
#
# COMPACT_ATOMS: atom_id res chain seq x y z
N MET A 1 17.42 -15.66 -22.60
CA MET A 1 17.73 -14.23 -22.82
C MET A 1 16.49 -13.36 -22.65
N GLY A 2 15.51 -13.33 -23.57
CA GLY A 2 14.28 -12.52 -23.37
C GLY A 2 13.41 -13.00 -22.20
N LEU A 3 13.20 -14.31 -22.08
CA LEU A 3 12.34 -14.89 -21.03
C LEU A 3 12.89 -14.71 -19.61
N ASP A 4 14.21 -14.74 -19.45
CA ASP A 4 14.87 -14.58 -18.14
C ASP A 4 14.74 -13.15 -17.62
N LEU A 5 14.80 -12.17 -18.53
CA LEU A 5 14.57 -10.75 -18.23
C LEU A 5 13.12 -10.51 -17.80
N VAL A 6 12.15 -11.09 -18.52
CA VAL A 6 10.71 -10.98 -18.19
C VAL A 6 10.39 -11.64 -16.84
N THR A 7 11.03 -12.77 -16.51
CA THR A 7 10.88 -13.37 -15.18
C THR A 7 11.46 -12.51 -14.05
N GLY A 8 12.46 -11.66 -14.32
CA GLY A 8 13.04 -10.74 -13.35
C GLY A 8 12.08 -9.62 -12.91
N LEU A 9 11.17 -9.18 -13.78
CA LEU A 9 10.18 -8.13 -13.48
C LEU A 9 9.29 -8.47 -12.28
N THR A 10 9.00 -9.76 -12.08
CA THR A 10 8.21 -10.22 -10.93
C THR A 10 8.90 -9.93 -9.60
N THR A 11 10.23 -9.98 -9.57
CA THR A 11 11.05 -9.68 -8.39
C THR A 11 11.24 -8.18 -8.22
N GLU A 12 11.52 -7.46 -9.31
CA GLU A 12 11.71 -6.00 -9.29
C GLU A 12 10.45 -5.26 -8.82
N LEU A 13 9.27 -5.72 -9.23
CA LEU A 13 7.98 -5.14 -8.87
C LEU A 13 7.32 -5.85 -7.67
N TYR A 14 8.10 -6.46 -6.79
CA TYR A 14 7.55 -7.14 -5.60
C TYR A 14 6.73 -6.21 -4.71
N ASN A 15 7.14 -4.95 -4.54
CA ASN A 15 6.40 -3.97 -3.74
C ASN A 15 5.03 -3.64 -4.34
N VAL A 16 4.86 -3.70 -5.66
CA VAL A 16 3.55 -3.54 -6.31
C VAL A 16 2.58 -4.60 -5.83
N LYS A 17 3.04 -5.85 -5.68
CA LYS A 17 2.20 -6.95 -5.18
C LYS A 17 1.78 -6.71 -3.74
N LYS A 18 2.67 -6.17 -2.90
CA LYS A 18 2.34 -5.78 -1.52
C LYS A 18 1.34 -4.64 -1.49
N THR A 19 1.58 -3.57 -2.24
CA THR A 19 0.69 -2.41 -2.30
C THR A 19 -0.71 -2.77 -2.79
N ALA A 20 -0.83 -3.71 -3.73
CA ALA A 20 -2.10 -4.24 -4.22
C ALA A 20 -2.94 -5.01 -3.16
N THR A 21 -2.39 -5.26 -1.97
CA THR A 21 -3.12 -5.85 -0.83
C THR A 21 -3.53 -4.83 0.22
N ILE A 22 -3.10 -3.58 0.06
CA ILE A 22 -3.46 -2.49 0.98
C ILE A 22 -4.90 -2.06 0.71
N ASP A 23 -5.69 -1.96 1.78
CA ASP A 23 -7.02 -1.38 1.76
C ASP A 23 -6.94 0.07 2.23
N LEU A 24 -7.16 1.01 1.31
CA LEU A 24 -7.05 2.44 1.58
C LEU A 24 -8.18 2.94 2.48
N ASP A 25 -9.38 2.36 2.38
CA ASP A 25 -10.53 2.77 3.19
C ASP A 25 -10.30 2.40 4.66
N VAL A 26 -9.69 1.22 4.90
CA VAL A 26 -9.29 0.80 6.25
C VAL A 26 -8.21 1.73 6.82
N LEU A 27 -7.23 2.15 5.99
CA LEU A 27 -6.20 3.10 6.41
C LEU A 27 -6.81 4.47 6.79
N ALA A 28 -7.62 5.05 5.90
CA ALA A 28 -8.29 6.33 6.11
C ALA A 28 -9.22 6.30 7.34
N THR A 29 -9.93 5.18 7.55
CA THR A 29 -10.76 4.96 8.74
C THR A 29 -9.91 4.90 10.01
N SER A 30 -8.76 4.23 9.96
CA SER A 30 -7.84 4.13 11.10
C SER A 30 -7.26 5.49 11.50
N VAL A 31 -6.84 6.29 10.52
CA VAL A 31 -6.36 7.67 10.71
C VAL A 31 -7.47 8.55 11.30
N SER A 32 -8.69 8.44 10.79
CA SER A 32 -9.86 9.18 11.30
C SER A 32 -10.20 8.79 12.74
N ASN A 33 -10.16 7.50 13.07
CA ASN A 33 -10.40 7.00 14.42
C ASN A 33 -9.35 7.51 15.42
N LEU A 34 -8.07 7.50 15.04
CA LEU A 34 -6.99 8.08 15.85
C LEU A 34 -7.22 9.58 16.08
N SER A 35 -7.54 10.32 15.01
CA SER A 35 -7.83 11.76 15.09
C SER A 35 -8.95 12.05 16.08
N ASN A 36 -10.06 11.31 15.98
CA ASN A 36 -11.21 11.45 16.87
C ASN A 36 -10.87 11.06 18.31
N GLY A 37 -10.09 10.00 18.51
CA GLY A 37 -9.63 9.56 19.82
C GLY A 37 -8.78 10.61 20.53
N ILE A 38 -7.83 11.20 19.81
CA ILE A 38 -6.98 12.30 20.32
C ILE A 38 -7.84 13.51 20.69
N SER A 39 -8.77 13.93 19.83
CA SER A 39 -9.66 15.05 20.14
C SER A 39 -10.53 14.81 21.37
N LYS A 40 -11.08 13.59 21.53
CA LYS A 40 -11.87 13.21 22.71
C LYS A 40 -11.03 13.22 23.98
N LEU A 41 -9.81 12.67 23.94
CA LEU A 41 -8.91 12.67 25.08
C LEU A 41 -8.47 14.09 25.44
N ASN A 42 -8.19 14.95 24.45
CA ASN A 42 -7.82 16.34 24.71
C ASN A 42 -8.96 17.08 25.42
N ASN A 43 -10.20 16.92 24.95
CA ASN A 43 -11.37 17.50 25.62
C ASN A 43 -11.55 17.00 27.06
N LEU A 44 -11.33 15.70 27.31
CA LEU A 44 -11.45 15.12 28.65
C LEU A 44 -10.36 15.66 29.60
N VAL A 45 -9.11 15.74 29.12
CA VAL A 45 -8.00 16.25 29.92
C VAL A 45 -8.21 17.73 30.23
N GLU A 46 -8.52 18.55 29.23
CA GLU A 46 -8.67 20.00 29.37
C GLU A 46 -9.89 20.40 30.20
N ASN A 47 -11.06 19.77 30.00
CA ASN A 47 -12.31 20.21 30.63
C ASN A 47 -12.63 19.50 31.96
N GLU A 48 -12.33 18.22 32.08
CA GLU A 48 -12.78 17.40 33.23
C GLU A 48 -11.69 17.27 34.30
N LEU A 49 -10.43 17.07 33.90
CA LEU A 49 -9.34 16.70 34.83
C LEU A 49 -8.44 17.87 35.23
N SER A 50 -8.43 18.97 34.48
CA SER A 50 -7.62 20.16 34.79
C SER A 50 -8.01 20.86 36.10
N ARG A 51 -9.22 20.59 36.62
CA ARG A 51 -9.79 21.26 37.80
C ARG A 51 -9.52 20.53 39.11
N ASP A 52 -9.03 19.30 39.07
CA ASP A 52 -8.69 18.51 40.26
C ASP A 52 -7.17 18.53 40.49
N GLU A 53 -6.73 19.12 41.61
CA GLU A 53 -5.32 19.18 41.97
C GLU A 53 -4.69 17.79 42.15
N ARG A 54 -5.49 16.77 42.48
CA ARG A 54 -5.01 15.40 42.67
C ARG A 54 -4.64 14.72 41.34
N SER A 55 -5.19 15.18 40.21
CA SER A 55 -4.91 14.64 38.88
C SER A 55 -3.78 15.37 38.14
N ARG A 56 -3.10 16.34 38.77
CA ARG A 56 -2.08 17.16 38.10
C ARG A 56 -1.00 16.35 37.36
N GLY A 57 -0.42 15.33 37.99
CA GLY A 57 0.60 14.49 37.36
C GLY A 57 0.10 13.67 36.17
N PHE A 58 -1.18 13.25 36.21
CA PHE A 58 -1.84 12.59 35.08
C PHE A 58 -2.09 13.56 33.93
N VAL A 59 -2.59 14.77 34.23
CA VAL A 59 -2.84 15.83 33.24
C VAL A 59 -1.53 16.22 32.52
N GLU A 60 -0.44 16.42 33.26
CA GLU A 60 0.87 16.75 32.68
C GLU A 60 1.38 15.63 31.75
N SER A 61 1.30 14.36 32.19
CA SER A 61 1.71 13.21 31.38
C SER A 61 0.84 13.05 30.13
N MET A 62 -0.48 13.23 30.27
CA MET A 62 -1.42 13.07 29.16
C MET A 62 -1.30 14.23 28.16
N SER A 63 -1.02 15.45 28.61
CA SER A 63 -0.74 16.58 27.70
C SER A 63 0.51 16.33 26.86
N ALA A 64 1.58 15.80 27.46
CA ALA A 64 2.78 15.41 26.71
C ALA A 64 2.49 14.31 25.69
N PHE A 65 1.72 13.28 26.07
CA PHE A 65 1.27 12.22 25.17
C PHE A 65 0.44 12.77 24.01
N LEU A 66 -0.55 13.63 24.28
CA LEU A 66 -1.45 14.19 23.27
C LEU A 66 -0.69 15.07 22.27
N LYS A 67 0.28 15.85 22.75
CA LYS A 67 1.16 16.63 21.87
C LYS A 67 1.97 15.72 20.95
N TYR A 68 2.59 14.68 21.50
CA TYR A 68 3.35 13.70 20.72
C TYR A 68 2.45 12.97 19.70
N ALA A 69 1.31 12.44 20.13
CA ALA A 69 0.37 11.72 19.27
C ALA A 69 -0.19 12.63 18.16
N GLY A 70 -0.53 13.88 18.48
CA GLY A 70 -1.00 14.86 17.51
C GLY A 70 0.05 15.19 16.44
N SER A 71 1.32 15.35 16.84
CA SER A 71 2.43 15.56 15.89
C SER A 71 2.63 14.36 14.96
N ASN A 72 2.68 13.14 15.50
CA ASN A 72 2.84 11.93 14.68
C ASN A 72 1.64 11.73 13.73
N LEU A 73 0.41 11.96 14.19
CA LEU A 73 -0.77 11.82 13.35
C LEU A 73 -0.76 12.84 12.21
N LYS A 74 -0.30 14.07 12.46
CA LYS A 74 -0.13 15.08 11.42
C LYS A 74 0.88 14.62 10.37
N GLU A 75 2.04 14.12 10.80
CA GLU A 75 3.07 13.60 9.88
C GLU A 75 2.54 12.45 9.01
N VAL A 76 1.80 11.50 9.61
CA VAL A 76 1.17 10.39 8.88
C VAL A 76 0.18 10.90 7.83
N LYS A 77 -0.68 11.88 8.16
CA LYS A 77 -1.62 12.47 7.19
C LYS A 77 -0.90 13.16 6.03
N GLU A 78 0.16 13.90 6.33
CA GLU A 78 0.93 14.59 5.30
C GLU A 78 1.68 13.60 4.38
N GLU A 79 2.20 12.50 4.92
CA GLU A 79 2.76 11.39 4.13
C GLU A 79 1.70 10.69 3.28
N GLU A 80 0.52 10.43 3.84
CA GLU A 80 -0.62 9.84 3.11
C GLU A 80 -0.99 10.70 1.89
N ASP A 81 -1.17 12.01 2.08
CA ASP A 81 -1.49 12.95 1.00
C ASP A 81 -0.40 12.97 -0.09
N ARG A 82 0.88 12.96 0.32
CA ARG A 82 2.02 12.92 -0.60
C ARG A 82 2.02 11.63 -1.42
N VAL A 83 1.88 10.48 -0.78
CA VAL A 83 1.88 9.17 -1.44
C VAL A 83 0.70 9.05 -2.40
N ILE A 84 -0.50 9.46 -1.99
CA ILE A 84 -1.68 9.44 -2.85
C ILE A 84 -1.52 10.35 -4.08
N ALA A 85 -0.87 11.51 -3.93
CA ALA A 85 -0.56 12.36 -5.08
C ALA A 85 0.39 11.67 -6.08
N LEU A 86 1.41 10.95 -5.61
CA LEU A 86 2.31 10.18 -6.46
C LEU A 86 1.58 9.02 -7.16
N VAL A 87 0.69 8.32 -6.45
CA VAL A 87 -0.14 7.26 -7.04
C VAL A 87 -1.02 7.80 -8.15
N ARG A 88 -1.57 9.00 -7.98
CA ARG A 88 -2.34 9.69 -9.03
C ARG A 88 -1.48 9.99 -10.26
N GLU A 89 -0.28 10.52 -10.09
CA GLU A 89 0.65 10.79 -11.21
C GLU A 89 0.99 9.52 -11.98
N ILE A 90 1.28 8.41 -11.29
CA ILE A 90 1.52 7.11 -11.90
C ILE A 90 0.27 6.63 -12.66
N THR A 91 -0.90 6.80 -12.07
CA THR A 91 -2.17 6.37 -12.68
C THR A 91 -2.46 7.17 -13.95
N GLU A 92 -2.25 8.48 -13.92
CA GLU A 92 -2.36 9.38 -15.08
C GLU A 92 -1.36 8.99 -16.19
N TYR A 93 -0.13 8.62 -15.84
CA TYR A 93 0.86 8.16 -16.81
C TYR A 93 0.41 6.90 -17.57
N PHE A 94 -0.17 5.91 -16.88
CA PHE A 94 -0.56 4.64 -17.48
C PHE A 94 -1.97 4.62 -18.09
N HIS A 95 -2.93 5.38 -17.54
CA HIS A 95 -4.34 5.37 -17.95
C HIS A 95 -4.80 6.67 -18.62
N GLY A 96 -3.97 7.71 -18.65
CA GLY A 96 -4.31 9.05 -19.14
C GLY A 96 -5.31 9.79 -18.23
N ASN A 97 -5.66 11.02 -18.63
CA ASN A 97 -6.57 11.89 -17.88
C ASN A 97 -8.05 11.45 -17.93
N HIS A 98 -8.35 10.29 -18.50
CA HIS A 98 -9.70 9.73 -18.59
C HIS A 98 -10.14 9.03 -17.31
N VAL A 99 -9.20 8.80 -16.37
CA VAL A 99 -9.52 8.42 -15.00
C VAL A 99 -10.29 9.58 -14.39
N SER A 100 -11.61 9.42 -14.32
CA SER A 100 -12.52 10.43 -13.80
C SER A 100 -12.09 10.79 -12.37
N LYS A 101 -12.43 12.00 -11.91
CA LYS A 101 -12.29 12.44 -10.50
C LYS A 101 -12.90 11.51 -9.44
N ASP A 102 -13.51 10.42 -9.87
CA ASP A 102 -14.38 9.48 -9.17
C ASP A 102 -13.85 8.03 -9.29
N GLU A 103 -12.53 7.86 -9.50
CA GLU A 103 -11.94 6.52 -9.42
C GLU A 103 -12.10 5.99 -8.00
N ALA A 104 -12.97 4.97 -7.85
CA ALA A 104 -13.37 4.42 -6.56
C ALA A 104 -12.20 3.88 -5.70
N ASN A 105 -11.00 3.68 -6.26
CA ASN A 105 -9.83 3.25 -5.51
C ASN A 105 -8.52 3.70 -6.20
N PRO A 106 -7.77 4.67 -5.64
CA PRO A 106 -6.47 5.12 -6.16
C PRO A 106 -5.44 4.00 -6.32
N LEU A 107 -5.52 2.93 -5.53
CA LEU A 107 -4.57 1.82 -5.56
C LEU A 107 -4.87 0.79 -6.67
N ARG A 108 -5.92 0.99 -7.48
CA ARG A 108 -6.34 0.04 -8.53
C ARG A 108 -5.23 -0.25 -9.54
N ILE A 109 -4.39 0.74 -9.87
CA ILE A 109 -3.23 0.54 -10.76
C ILE A 109 -2.32 -0.61 -10.27
N PHE A 110 -2.08 -0.72 -8.96
CA PHE A 110 -1.23 -1.76 -8.39
C PHE A 110 -1.86 -3.15 -8.52
N VAL A 111 -3.19 -3.24 -8.39
CA VAL A 111 -3.95 -4.48 -8.60
C VAL A 111 -3.81 -4.96 -10.04
N ILE A 112 -3.98 -4.05 -11.01
CA ILE A 112 -3.83 -4.35 -12.43
C ILE A 112 -2.42 -4.88 -12.73
N VAL A 113 -1.38 -4.19 -12.26
CA VAL A 113 0.01 -4.59 -12.49
C VAL A 113 0.33 -5.91 -11.80
N ARG A 114 -0.16 -6.15 -10.57
CA ARG A 114 0.00 -7.43 -9.87
C ARG A 114 -0.57 -8.59 -10.68
N ASP A 115 -1.79 -8.43 -11.19
CA ASP A 115 -2.49 -9.49 -11.93
C ASP A 115 -1.82 -9.75 -13.28
N PHE A 116 -1.38 -8.70 -13.96
CA PHE A 116 -0.58 -8.81 -15.18
C PHE A 116 0.74 -9.56 -14.94
N LEU A 117 1.47 -9.25 -13.86
CA LEU A 117 2.68 -9.98 -13.49
C LEU A 117 2.40 -11.45 -13.16
N GLY A 118 1.26 -11.74 -12.54
CA GLY A 118 0.82 -13.12 -12.30
C GLY A 118 0.59 -13.89 -13.59
N MET A 119 -0.07 -13.27 -14.57
CA MET A 119 -0.29 -13.85 -15.89
C MET A 119 1.03 -14.07 -16.64
N LEU A 120 1.93 -13.07 -16.61
CA LEU A 120 3.25 -13.19 -17.22
C LEU A 120 4.08 -14.34 -16.62
N ASP A 121 4.10 -14.47 -15.29
CA ASP A 121 4.81 -15.56 -14.62
C ASP A 121 4.25 -16.93 -15.02
N HIS A 122 2.93 -17.05 -15.16
CA HIS A 122 2.28 -18.27 -15.63
C HIS A 122 2.71 -18.64 -17.06
N VAL A 123 2.61 -17.69 -18.01
CA VAL A 123 3.02 -17.91 -19.40
C VAL A 123 4.52 -18.23 -19.48
N CYS A 124 5.36 -17.58 -18.68
CA CYS A 124 6.78 -17.86 -18.66
C CYS A 124 7.10 -19.29 -18.22
N LYS A 125 6.34 -19.82 -17.27
CA LYS A 125 6.46 -21.22 -16.80
C LYS A 125 6.02 -22.21 -17.88
N GLU A 126 4.90 -21.95 -18.55
CA GLU A 126 4.41 -22.79 -19.66
C GLU A 126 5.40 -22.86 -20.83
N LEU A 127 6.02 -21.74 -21.20
CA LEU A 127 7.00 -21.71 -22.27
C LEU A 127 8.28 -22.49 -21.90
N ARG A 128 8.69 -22.49 -20.62
CA ARG A 128 9.83 -23.29 -20.15
C ARG A 128 9.50 -24.79 -20.17
N SER A 129 8.30 -25.20 -19.74
CA SER A 129 7.89 -26.61 -19.75
C SER A 129 7.70 -27.15 -21.17
N SER A 130 7.13 -26.35 -22.08
CA SER A 130 6.99 -26.69 -23.50
C SER A 130 8.35 -26.85 -24.20
N LYS A 131 9.33 -25.97 -23.90
CA LYS A 131 10.71 -26.13 -24.39
C LYS A 131 11.38 -27.42 -23.93
N MET A 132 11.11 -27.89 -22.70
CA MET A 132 11.64 -29.16 -22.21
C MET A 132 11.02 -30.36 -22.92
N ALA A 133 9.71 -30.31 -23.24
CA ALA A 133 9.02 -31.36 -23.99
C ALA A 133 9.51 -31.50 -25.45
N TYR A 134 10.05 -30.43 -26.04
CA TYR A 134 10.60 -30.42 -27.41
C TYR A 134 12.09 -30.78 -27.51
N SER A 135 12.75 -31.16 -26.41
CA SER A 135 14.09 -31.74 -26.52
C SER A 135 14.00 -33.08 -27.26
N PRO A 136 14.58 -33.23 -28.48
CA PRO A 136 14.55 -34.50 -29.18
C PRO A 136 15.26 -35.50 -28.28
N ASN A 137 14.58 -36.58 -27.95
CA ASN A 137 15.15 -37.63 -27.12
C ASN A 137 16.44 -38.12 -27.82
N PRO A 138 17.64 -37.92 -27.25
CA PRO A 138 18.90 -38.26 -27.94
C PRO A 138 19.09 -39.77 -28.15
N LEU A 139 18.17 -40.57 -27.61
CA LEU A 139 18.09 -42.02 -27.73
C LEU A 139 16.97 -42.51 -28.67
N ALA A 140 16.31 -41.62 -29.42
CA ALA A 140 15.32 -42.06 -30.41
C ALA A 140 16.04 -42.85 -31.53
N PRO A 141 15.72 -44.14 -31.74
CA PRO A 141 16.35 -44.92 -32.80
C PRO A 141 15.94 -44.34 -34.15
N PHE A 142 16.92 -44.10 -35.02
CA PHE A 142 16.68 -43.71 -36.41
C PHE A 142 15.83 -44.80 -37.08
N ARG A 143 14.66 -44.42 -37.58
CA ARG A 143 13.76 -45.28 -38.35
C ARG A 143 13.90 -44.99 -39.83
#